data_AF-A0A9R1QJ64-F1
#
_entry.id   AF-A0A9R1QJ64-F1
#
_cell.length_a   1.000
_cell.length_b   1.000
_cell.length_c   1.000
_cell.angle_alpha   90.00
_cell.angle_beta   90.00
_cell.angle_gamma   90.00
#
_symmetry.space_group_name_H-M   'P 1'
#
loop_
_entity.id
_entity.type
_entity.pdbx_description
1 polymer ?
#
loop_
_entity_poly.entity_id
_entity_poly.type
_entity_poly.pdbx_seq_one_letter_code
_entity_poly.pdbx_strand_id
1 'polypeptide(L)'
;MSGNPGYAAVPKRQRRRRPRDAEDGSAFPRVVTSRPRGGDQVREVAVVPAEAMDIDAGTSTNAATGGVDGSYLIEAGFDQCAVSPLSLQGIKDAGYERLTRVQEATLPVILEGKDVLAKAKTGTGKTVAFLLPAIELLSTLPRSTSINLLVMLPTRELAYQVAVEARKLLKYHSSLGVQVVIGGTKLSQEQRSMRSTPCQILVATPGRLIDHLENTPGFSARIKGVKVLVLDEADRLLDMGFRRDIEKIIAFIPKERQTLLFSATVPAEVREVSHLAMQKDYKFINTVQEGDEETHAQVNQMYMVAPLDLHFSILYGVLKKHIAEDAEYKVIIFCTTAMVTKLVAEILSQLKLNIREIHSRKSQSARTKVSDEFRKSKGLILVSSDVSARGVDYRDVSLVIQVKGAIRRVEIKTKESAYQAWLGYYNSNKTISRDKSRLVKLAEDFSQSMGLEIVPAIPKLILRKMGLQNVPGLRSS
;
A
#
# COMPACT_ATOMS: atom_id res chain seq x y z
N MET A 1 17.92 -73.51 26.08
CA MET A 1 19.09 -74.36 25.74
C MET A 1 19.14 -74.41 24.23
N SER A 2 20.24 -74.23 23.50
CA SER A 2 21.65 -73.82 23.76
C SER A 2 22.26 -73.51 22.37
N GLY A 3 23.34 -72.76 22.14
CA GLY A 3 24.29 -71.99 22.96
C GLY A 3 25.18 -71.14 22.01
N ASN A 4 26.15 -70.36 22.54
CA ASN A 4 27.02 -69.46 21.74
C ASN A 4 28.47 -70.02 21.66
N PRO A 5 29.20 -69.87 20.54
CA PRO A 5 30.25 -68.81 20.40
C PRO A 5 30.39 -68.27 18.94
N GLY A 6 31.27 -67.32 18.56
CA GLY A 6 32.22 -66.46 19.29
C GLY A 6 33.59 -66.29 18.57
N TYR A 7 34.13 -65.05 18.47
CA TYR A 7 35.48 -64.65 17.94
C TYR A 7 35.74 -64.81 16.41
N ALA A 8 36.69 -64.11 15.73
CA ALA A 8 37.25 -62.74 15.89
C ALA A 8 38.13 -62.23 14.69
N ALA A 9 38.00 -60.92 14.36
CA ALA A 9 39.03 -59.88 14.08
C ALA A 9 40.12 -59.92 12.94
N VAL A 10 40.07 -58.89 12.05
CA VAL A 10 41.20 -57.93 11.67
C VAL A 10 42.38 -58.48 10.77
N PRO A 11 43.26 -57.71 10.05
CA PRO A 11 43.42 -56.26 9.71
C PRO A 11 43.62 -55.84 8.20
N LYS A 12 43.47 -54.52 7.95
CA LYS A 12 44.25 -53.59 7.07
C LYS A 12 44.83 -54.01 5.68
N ARG A 13 44.69 -53.07 4.70
CA ARG A 13 45.85 -52.62 3.88
C ARG A 13 45.76 -51.13 3.50
N GLN A 14 46.89 -50.43 3.52
CA GLN A 14 47.05 -49.04 3.05
C GLN A 14 47.80 -49.00 1.70
N ARG A 15 47.58 -47.95 0.89
CA ARG A 15 48.59 -47.38 -0.01
C ARG A 15 48.60 -45.86 0.10
N ARG A 16 49.73 -45.23 -0.24
CA ARG A 16 50.14 -43.90 0.24
C ARG A 16 51.11 -43.23 -0.75
N ARG A 17 51.07 -41.90 -0.87
CA ARG A 17 51.98 -41.01 -1.66
C ARG A 17 51.81 -41.10 -3.20
N ARG A 18 52.06 -40.05 -4.00
CA ARG A 18 52.47 -38.64 -3.73
C ARG A 18 52.05 -37.72 -4.91
N PRO A 19 51.85 -36.40 -4.71
CA PRO A 19 51.62 -35.43 -5.80
C PRO A 19 52.88 -34.62 -6.18
N ARG A 20 52.80 -33.94 -7.34
CA ARG A 20 53.50 -32.70 -7.75
C ARG A 20 52.61 -31.98 -8.80
N ASP A 21 52.30 -30.68 -8.66
CA ASP A 21 53.06 -29.48 -9.08
C ASP A 21 53.08 -29.35 -10.62
N ALA A 22 52.71 -28.23 -11.29
CA ALA A 22 52.00 -26.98 -10.95
C ALA A 22 51.35 -26.46 -12.30
N GLU A 23 50.88 -25.23 -12.60
CA GLU A 23 50.81 -23.86 -12.04
C GLU A 23 49.38 -23.28 -12.40
N ASP A 24 48.74 -22.43 -11.60
CA ASP A 24 48.71 -20.94 -11.54
C ASP A 24 48.08 -20.19 -12.76
N GLY A 25 47.22 -19.17 -12.60
CA GLY A 25 46.80 -18.51 -11.35
C GLY A 25 45.57 -17.60 -11.43
N SER A 26 45.16 -17.07 -10.27
CA SER A 26 44.16 -16.00 -10.15
C SER A 26 44.37 -15.19 -8.86
N ALA A 27 44.86 -13.95 -8.99
CA ALA A 27 45.24 -13.13 -7.84
C ALA A 27 44.14 -12.15 -7.38
N PHE A 28 43.88 -12.13 -6.07
CA PHE A 28 43.20 -11.05 -5.36
C PHE A 28 44.07 -10.62 -4.16
N PRO A 29 44.41 -9.33 -3.98
CA PRO A 29 45.15 -8.85 -2.81
C PRO A 29 44.29 -8.76 -1.54
N ARG A 30 44.93 -8.86 -0.37
CA ARG A 30 44.26 -8.90 0.94
C ARG A 30 45.13 -8.28 2.04
N VAL A 31 44.62 -7.27 2.76
CA VAL A 31 45.18 -6.68 4.00
C VAL A 31 43.96 -6.24 4.83
N VAL A 32 43.57 -6.90 5.95
CA VAL A 32 44.12 -6.87 7.33
C VAL A 32 44.01 -5.45 7.93
N THR A 33 43.06 -5.20 8.84
CA THR A 33 43.17 -5.27 10.32
C THR A 33 41.77 -5.47 10.97
N SER A 34 41.53 -5.64 12.28
CA SER A 34 42.26 -6.21 13.44
C SER A 34 41.25 -6.42 14.60
N ARG A 35 41.69 -6.65 15.86
CA ARG A 35 40.88 -6.62 17.10
C ARG A 35 41.75 -6.34 18.33
N PRO A 36 41.18 -5.73 19.40
CA PRO A 36 41.52 -6.09 20.78
C PRO A 36 40.43 -6.93 21.48
N ARG A 37 40.68 -7.33 22.73
CA ARG A 37 39.78 -8.06 23.65
C ARG A 37 39.93 -7.51 25.08
N GLY A 38 38.90 -7.67 25.93
CA GLY A 38 39.08 -7.81 27.38
C GLY A 38 38.12 -6.98 28.24
N GLY A 39 37.63 -7.57 29.35
CA GLY A 39 36.87 -6.88 30.41
C GLY A 39 35.51 -7.52 30.70
N ASP A 40 35.41 -8.28 31.78
CA ASP A 40 34.15 -8.75 32.35
C ASP A 40 33.53 -7.71 33.30
N GLN A 41 32.20 -7.58 33.26
CA GLN A 41 31.41 -7.31 34.47
C GLN A 41 29.93 -7.61 34.24
N VAL A 42 29.34 -8.40 35.14
CA VAL A 42 27.89 -8.69 35.16
C VAL A 42 27.18 -7.65 36.02
N ARG A 43 26.16 -6.99 35.48
CA ARG A 43 25.14 -6.24 36.24
C ARG A 43 23.77 -6.43 35.61
N GLU A 44 22.74 -6.45 36.45
CA GLU A 44 21.35 -6.47 36.02
C GLU A 44 20.97 -5.17 35.30
N VAL A 45 20.05 -5.28 34.32
CA VAL A 45 19.44 -4.12 33.66
C VAL A 45 18.05 -3.91 34.24
N ALA A 46 17.93 -2.94 35.14
CA ALA A 46 16.64 -2.49 35.65
C ALA A 46 15.83 -1.77 34.56
N VAL A 47 14.50 -1.88 34.62
CA VAL A 47 13.59 -1.11 33.76
C VAL A 47 13.43 0.29 34.36
N VAL A 48 13.65 1.33 33.56
CA VAL A 48 13.50 2.75 33.95
C VAL A 48 12.57 3.44 32.93
N PRO A 49 11.67 4.36 33.33
CA PRO A 49 10.68 4.95 32.42
C PRO A 49 11.28 5.90 31.37
N ALA A 50 10.48 6.23 30.36
CA ALA A 50 10.79 7.31 29.42
C ALA A 50 10.28 8.64 29.96
N GLU A 51 11.19 9.56 30.28
CA GLU A 51 10.90 10.98 30.48
C GLU A 51 11.11 11.77 29.18
N ALA A 52 10.54 12.97 29.11
CA ALA A 52 10.52 13.78 27.89
C ALA A 52 11.88 14.44 27.59
N MET A 53 12.15 14.65 26.30
CA MET A 53 13.17 15.60 25.87
C MET A 53 12.48 16.89 25.44
N ASP A 54 12.73 17.97 26.17
CA ASP A 54 12.43 19.32 25.69
C ASP A 54 13.26 19.62 24.42
N ILE A 55 12.69 20.41 23.51
CA ILE A 55 13.36 20.89 22.30
C ILE A 55 13.45 22.41 22.40
N ASP A 56 14.69 22.91 22.40
CA ASP A 56 15.00 24.33 22.57
C ASP A 56 14.49 25.20 21.40
N ALA A 57 14.12 26.44 21.70
CA ALA A 57 13.31 27.31 20.83
C ALA A 57 14.16 28.11 19.82
N GLY A 58 14.90 27.42 18.96
CA GLY A 58 15.70 28.03 17.87
C GLY A 58 14.83 28.66 16.78
N THR A 59 14.78 29.99 16.71
CA THR A 59 13.90 30.74 15.79
C THR A 59 14.23 30.51 14.32
N SER A 60 13.31 29.90 13.57
CA SER A 60 13.30 29.95 12.10
C SER A 60 11.87 29.96 11.54
N THR A 61 11.47 31.11 11.00
CA THR A 61 10.12 31.34 10.47
C THR A 61 9.99 30.84 9.03
N ASN A 62 9.43 29.63 8.86
CA ASN A 62 8.56 29.22 7.74
C ASN A 62 8.17 27.74 7.91
N ALA A 63 7.18 27.46 8.77
CA ALA A 63 6.68 26.11 8.99
C ALA A 63 5.83 25.66 7.79
N ALA A 64 6.06 24.44 7.29
CA ALA A 64 5.41 23.94 6.08
C ALA A 64 3.91 23.62 6.29
N THR A 65 3.08 24.06 5.34
CA THR A 65 1.62 23.89 5.38
C THR A 65 1.17 22.43 5.23
N GLY A 66 0.13 22.08 5.99
CA GLY A 66 -0.44 20.73 6.03
C GLY A 66 -1.18 20.37 4.74
N GLY A 67 -0.77 19.28 4.09
CA GLY A 67 -1.55 18.57 3.06
C GLY A 67 -1.68 19.24 1.67
N VAL A 68 -2.08 20.50 1.62
CA VAL A 68 -2.77 21.10 0.46
C VAL A 68 -1.85 21.98 -0.40
N ASP A 69 -2.01 21.89 -1.73
CA ASP A 69 -1.44 22.86 -2.68
C ASP A 69 -2.17 24.21 -2.57
N GLY A 70 -1.40 25.31 -2.47
CA GLY A 70 -1.91 26.65 -2.23
C GLY A 70 -2.92 27.15 -3.26
N SER A 71 -2.93 26.57 -4.47
CA SER A 71 -3.91 26.87 -5.53
C SER A 71 -5.37 26.57 -5.17
N TYR A 72 -5.61 25.71 -4.17
CA TYR A 72 -6.95 25.29 -3.72
C TYR A 72 -7.48 26.05 -2.50
N LEU A 73 -6.66 26.90 -1.87
CA LEU A 73 -7.05 27.72 -0.71
C LEU A 73 -7.86 28.94 -1.17
N ILE A 74 -8.85 29.33 -0.36
CA ILE A 74 -9.62 30.57 -0.51
C ILE A 74 -9.29 31.56 0.61
N GLU A 75 -9.97 32.71 0.67
CA GLU A 75 -9.77 33.70 1.75
C GLU A 75 -10.57 33.39 3.02
N ALA A 76 -11.70 32.67 2.92
CA ALA A 76 -12.55 32.37 4.07
C ALA A 76 -11.87 31.42 5.08
N GLY A 77 -12.05 31.73 6.36
CA GLY A 77 -11.52 30.96 7.49
C GLY A 77 -12.53 29.98 8.08
N PHE A 78 -12.05 29.04 8.89
CA PHE A 78 -12.89 28.06 9.59
C PHE A 78 -13.76 28.69 10.71
N ASP A 79 -13.42 29.89 11.17
CA ASP A 79 -14.18 30.72 12.11
C ASP A 79 -15.56 31.14 11.55
N GLN A 80 -15.73 31.12 10.23
CA GLN A 80 -17.00 31.38 9.56
C GLN A 80 -17.93 30.16 9.53
N CYS A 81 -17.44 28.97 9.90
CA CYS A 81 -18.24 27.75 10.02
C CYS A 81 -18.92 27.67 11.39
N ALA A 82 -20.13 27.11 11.44
CA ALA A 82 -20.85 26.85 12.70
C ALA A 82 -20.26 25.65 13.44
N VAL A 83 -19.08 25.82 14.06
CA VAL A 83 -18.31 24.77 14.76
C VAL A 83 -17.82 25.24 16.13
N SER A 84 -17.61 24.30 17.05
CA SER A 84 -17.27 24.55 18.44
C SER A 84 -15.88 25.21 18.61
N PRO A 85 -15.67 26.02 19.68
CA PRO A 85 -14.35 26.59 19.99
C PRO A 85 -13.24 25.53 20.16
N LEU A 86 -13.58 24.33 20.64
CA LEU A 86 -12.63 23.22 20.79
C LEU A 86 -12.15 22.69 19.42
N SER A 87 -13.05 22.62 18.44
CA SER A 87 -12.69 22.26 17.07
C SER A 87 -11.93 23.39 16.37
N LEU A 88 -12.30 24.66 16.55
CA LEU A 88 -11.52 25.80 16.03
C LEU A 88 -10.08 25.78 16.56
N GLN A 89 -9.89 25.48 17.85
CA GLN A 89 -8.56 25.30 18.43
C GLN A 89 -7.82 24.08 17.85
N GLY A 90 -8.50 22.94 17.67
CA GLY A 90 -7.93 21.75 17.04
C GLY A 90 -7.54 21.92 15.56
N ILE A 91 -8.30 22.71 14.80
CA ILE A 91 -8.04 23.11 13.41
C ILE A 91 -6.78 23.98 13.35
N LYS A 92 -6.72 25.03 14.18
CA LYS A 92 -5.60 25.98 14.24
C LYS A 92 -4.30 25.27 14.63
N ASP A 93 -4.34 24.46 15.68
CA ASP A 93 -3.18 23.68 16.15
C ASP A 93 -2.74 22.58 15.18
N ALA A 94 -3.61 22.14 14.26
CA ALA A 94 -3.27 21.23 13.18
C ALA A 94 -2.65 21.93 11.95
N GLY A 95 -2.57 23.27 11.95
CA GLY A 95 -1.99 24.09 10.87
C GLY A 95 -2.96 24.42 9.74
N TYR A 96 -4.27 24.42 10.00
CA TYR A 96 -5.31 24.76 9.01
C TYR A 96 -5.83 26.19 9.24
N GLU A 97 -5.31 27.15 8.48
CA GLU A 97 -5.68 28.57 8.63
C GLU A 97 -6.89 29.00 7.79
N ARG A 98 -6.95 28.51 6.55
CA ARG A 98 -7.95 28.91 5.54
C ARG A 98 -8.62 27.69 4.93
N LEU A 99 -9.87 27.86 4.50
CA LEU A 99 -10.65 26.83 3.82
C LEU A 99 -10.07 26.50 2.44
N THR A 100 -10.35 25.29 1.95
CA THR A 100 -10.22 24.93 0.54
C THR A 100 -11.57 24.99 -0.17
N ARG A 101 -11.57 25.09 -1.51
CA ARG A 101 -12.82 25.11 -2.31
C ARG A 101 -13.80 23.96 -2.02
N VAL A 102 -13.30 22.75 -1.70
CA VAL A 102 -14.18 21.63 -1.32
C VAL A 102 -14.68 21.77 0.12
N GLN A 103 -13.87 22.28 1.04
CA GLN A 103 -14.30 22.53 2.42
C GLN A 103 -15.38 23.62 2.47
N GLU A 104 -15.18 24.73 1.78
CA GLU A 104 -16.19 25.79 1.58
C GLU A 104 -17.51 25.23 1.04
N ALA A 105 -17.45 24.50 -0.08
CA ALA A 105 -18.65 23.99 -0.73
C ALA A 105 -19.39 22.93 0.09
N THR A 106 -18.69 22.06 0.84
CA THR A 106 -19.33 20.95 1.56
C THR A 106 -19.62 21.23 3.03
N LEU A 107 -18.79 21.98 3.77
CA LEU A 107 -18.92 22.09 5.23
C LEU A 107 -20.30 22.60 5.70
N PRO A 108 -20.89 23.65 5.14
CA PRO A 108 -22.23 24.11 5.54
C PRO A 108 -23.28 23.01 5.37
N VAL A 109 -23.26 22.32 4.22
CA VAL A 109 -24.22 21.26 3.87
C VAL A 109 -24.06 20.03 4.77
N ILE A 110 -22.83 19.69 5.16
CA ILE A 110 -22.55 18.55 6.05
C ILE A 110 -22.91 18.91 7.51
N LEU A 111 -22.69 20.15 7.96
CA LEU A 111 -23.10 20.63 9.29
C LEU A 111 -24.63 20.68 9.44
N GLU A 112 -25.37 20.92 8.36
CA GLU A 112 -26.84 20.76 8.30
C GLU A 112 -27.32 19.30 8.40
N GLY A 113 -26.41 18.32 8.49
CA GLY A 113 -26.73 16.89 8.61
C GLY A 113 -27.16 16.20 7.31
N LYS A 114 -27.04 16.87 6.15
CA LYS A 114 -27.46 16.33 4.84
C LYS A 114 -26.44 15.35 4.26
N ASP A 115 -26.91 14.39 3.48
CA ASP A 115 -26.06 13.50 2.68
C ASP A 115 -25.40 14.28 1.52
N VAL A 116 -24.14 13.97 1.22
CA VAL A 116 -23.34 14.69 0.22
C VAL A 116 -22.59 13.73 -0.69
N LEU A 117 -22.69 13.94 -2.01
CA LEU A 117 -21.88 13.31 -3.05
C LEU A 117 -20.94 14.37 -3.63
N ALA A 118 -19.67 14.35 -3.22
CA ALA A 118 -18.66 15.34 -3.60
C ALA A 118 -17.72 14.81 -4.69
N LYS A 119 -17.75 15.42 -5.89
CA LYS A 119 -16.68 15.26 -6.89
C LYS A 119 -15.56 16.25 -6.58
N ALA A 120 -14.39 15.74 -6.20
CA ALA A 120 -13.23 16.53 -5.82
C ALA A 120 -11.91 15.75 -6.01
N LYS A 121 -10.90 16.39 -6.62
CA LYS A 121 -9.54 15.82 -6.81
C LYS A 121 -8.91 15.40 -5.47
N THR A 122 -8.05 14.38 -5.45
CA THR A 122 -7.22 14.04 -4.28
C THR A 122 -6.33 15.24 -3.90
N GLY A 123 -5.97 15.41 -2.61
CA GLY A 123 -5.12 16.51 -2.12
C GLY A 123 -5.86 17.83 -1.81
N THR A 124 -7.10 18.01 -2.28
CA THR A 124 -7.92 19.23 -2.11
C THR A 124 -8.42 19.51 -0.67
N GLY A 125 -8.01 18.74 0.34
CA GLY A 125 -8.44 18.93 1.73
C GLY A 125 -9.73 18.20 2.15
N LYS A 126 -10.24 17.28 1.31
CA LYS A 126 -11.44 16.44 1.54
C LYS A 126 -11.52 15.85 2.96
N THR A 127 -10.39 15.38 3.49
CA THR A 127 -10.27 14.76 4.82
C THR A 127 -10.82 15.65 5.94
N VAL A 128 -10.44 16.93 6.00
CA VAL A 128 -10.96 17.86 7.01
C VAL A 128 -12.44 18.15 6.76
N ALA A 129 -12.85 18.23 5.48
CA ALA A 129 -14.22 18.53 5.06
C ALA A 129 -15.26 17.51 5.59
N PHE A 130 -14.88 16.23 5.76
CA PHE A 130 -15.75 15.24 6.42
C PHE A 130 -15.42 14.98 7.89
N LEU A 131 -14.16 15.09 8.33
CA LEU A 131 -13.80 14.82 9.72
C LEU A 131 -14.34 15.90 10.67
N LEU A 132 -14.22 17.18 10.32
CA LEU A 132 -14.63 18.30 11.18
C LEU A 132 -16.13 18.22 11.57
N PRO A 133 -17.10 18.21 10.64
CA PRO A 133 -18.52 18.20 10.99
C PRO A 133 -18.94 16.88 11.66
N ALA A 134 -18.27 15.77 11.33
CA ALA A 134 -18.49 14.51 12.03
C ALA A 134 -17.97 14.54 13.48
N ILE A 135 -16.83 15.19 13.75
CA ILE A 135 -16.30 15.39 15.11
C ILE A 135 -17.25 16.29 15.91
N GLU A 136 -17.76 17.36 15.31
CA GLU A 136 -18.78 18.23 15.93
C GLU A 136 -20.01 17.43 16.36
N LEU A 137 -20.63 16.69 15.43
CA LEU A 137 -21.78 15.83 15.73
C LEU A 137 -21.45 14.79 16.83
N LEU A 138 -20.28 14.14 16.74
CA LEU A 138 -19.85 13.16 17.75
C LEU A 138 -19.59 13.78 19.12
N SER A 139 -19.22 15.06 19.20
CA SER A 139 -18.99 15.76 20.47
C SER A 139 -20.28 15.99 21.27
N THR A 140 -21.44 16.10 20.60
CA THR A 140 -22.75 16.27 21.23
C THR A 140 -23.44 14.94 21.60
N LEU A 141 -22.89 13.80 21.18
CA LEU A 141 -23.48 12.48 21.47
C LEU A 141 -23.19 12.02 22.91
N PRO A 142 -24.13 11.29 23.56
CA PRO A 142 -23.87 10.68 24.86
C PRO A 142 -22.73 9.66 24.76
N ARG A 143 -21.83 9.69 25.74
CA ARG A 143 -20.65 8.80 25.80
C ARG A 143 -21.07 7.33 25.74
N SER A 144 -20.62 6.63 24.71
CA SER A 144 -20.86 5.21 24.52
C SER A 144 -19.62 4.49 23.98
N THR A 145 -19.62 3.16 24.03
CA THR A 145 -18.58 2.32 23.43
C THR A 145 -18.80 2.05 21.94
N SER A 146 -19.90 2.56 21.38
CA SER A 146 -20.28 2.40 19.97
C SER A 146 -19.31 3.09 19.01
N ILE A 147 -19.33 2.66 17.75
CA ILE A 147 -18.69 3.35 16.63
C ILE A 147 -19.73 4.31 16.07
N ASN A 148 -19.43 5.60 15.99
CA ASN A 148 -20.38 6.65 15.56
C ASN A 148 -20.03 7.24 14.19
N LEU A 149 -18.74 7.37 13.87
CA LEU A 149 -18.22 7.68 12.54
C LEU A 149 -17.52 6.44 11.98
N LEU A 150 -17.95 6.00 10.80
CA LEU A 150 -17.27 4.96 10.02
C LEU A 150 -16.72 5.57 8.73
N VAL A 151 -15.40 5.50 8.53
CA VAL A 151 -14.72 5.93 7.30
C VAL A 151 -14.18 4.71 6.56
N MET A 152 -14.72 4.44 5.36
CA MET A 152 -14.22 3.40 4.45
C MET A 152 -13.31 4.00 3.38
N LEU A 153 -12.14 3.38 3.19
CA LEU A 153 -11.08 3.82 2.28
C LEU A 153 -10.50 2.63 1.51
N PRO A 154 -10.04 2.81 0.25
CA PRO A 154 -9.59 1.72 -0.61
C PRO A 154 -8.23 1.14 -0.20
N THR A 155 -7.34 1.92 0.42
CA THR A 155 -5.98 1.47 0.76
C THR A 155 -5.67 1.60 2.26
N ARG A 156 -4.72 0.79 2.71
CA ARG A 156 -4.23 0.79 4.10
C ARG A 156 -3.51 2.09 4.43
N GLU A 157 -2.87 2.64 3.43
CA GLU A 157 -2.04 3.84 3.48
C GLU A 157 -2.91 5.10 3.64
N LEU A 158 -4.00 5.23 2.87
CA LEU A 158 -5.03 6.26 3.10
C LEU A 158 -5.65 6.13 4.50
N ALA A 159 -6.00 4.90 4.92
CA ALA A 159 -6.58 4.66 6.24
C ALA A 159 -5.67 5.12 7.39
N TYR A 160 -4.34 4.98 7.26
CA TYR A 160 -3.40 5.58 8.21
C TYR A 160 -3.36 7.11 8.12
N GLN A 161 -3.36 7.71 6.92
CA GLN A 161 -3.32 9.16 6.75
C GLN A 161 -4.56 9.84 7.37
N VAL A 162 -5.77 9.39 7.01
CA VAL A 162 -7.02 9.92 7.59
C VAL A 162 -7.05 9.75 9.11
N ALA A 163 -6.54 8.62 9.62
CA ALA A 163 -6.49 8.36 11.06
C ALA A 163 -5.35 9.10 11.80
N VAL A 164 -4.41 9.73 11.10
CA VAL A 164 -3.45 10.70 11.68
C VAL A 164 -4.10 12.08 11.74
N GLU A 165 -4.74 12.55 10.67
CA GLU A 165 -5.44 13.84 10.66
C GLU A 165 -6.58 13.89 11.68
N ALA A 166 -7.40 12.84 11.77
CA ALA A 166 -8.42 12.74 12.81
C ALA A 166 -7.84 12.85 14.23
N ARG A 167 -6.65 12.28 14.47
CA ARG A 167 -5.95 12.39 15.77
C ARG A 167 -5.47 13.80 16.09
N LYS A 168 -5.13 14.63 15.09
CA LYS A 168 -4.82 16.04 15.31
C LYS A 168 -6.08 16.81 15.72
N LEU A 169 -7.15 16.68 14.95
CA LEU A 169 -8.42 17.40 15.18
C LEU A 169 -9.05 17.03 16.54
N LEU A 170 -8.85 15.80 17.01
CA LEU A 170 -9.30 15.35 18.34
C LEU A 170 -8.48 15.88 19.53
N LYS A 171 -7.45 16.73 19.35
CA LYS A 171 -6.59 17.22 20.45
C LYS A 171 -7.37 17.76 21.67
N TYR A 172 -8.51 18.40 21.42
CA TYR A 172 -9.39 18.99 22.45
C TYR A 172 -10.66 18.17 22.75
N HIS A 173 -10.85 17.02 22.08
CA HIS A 173 -12.05 16.17 22.15
C HIS A 173 -11.75 14.83 22.83
N SER A 174 -11.22 14.88 24.06
CA SER A 174 -10.61 13.74 24.77
C SER A 174 -11.52 12.53 25.04
N SER A 175 -12.84 12.66 24.90
CA SER A 175 -13.78 11.53 24.99
C SER A 175 -14.00 10.76 23.68
N LEU A 176 -13.45 11.23 22.56
CA LEU A 176 -13.49 10.56 21.26
C LEU A 176 -12.15 9.88 20.96
N GLY A 177 -12.17 8.79 20.19
CA GLY A 177 -10.94 8.10 19.78
C GLY A 177 -11.05 7.40 18.42
N VAL A 178 -9.89 7.31 17.76
CA VAL A 178 -9.73 6.83 16.38
C VAL A 178 -9.05 5.46 16.36
N GLN A 179 -9.76 4.44 15.90
CA GLN A 179 -9.19 3.11 15.64
C GLN A 179 -9.05 2.86 14.14
N VAL A 180 -8.11 1.99 13.78
CA VAL A 180 -7.80 1.64 12.38
C VAL A 180 -7.88 0.13 12.21
N VAL A 181 -8.70 -0.35 11.29
CA VAL A 181 -8.87 -1.80 11.02
C VAL A 181 -8.62 -2.10 9.54
N ILE A 182 -7.48 -2.73 9.25
CA ILE A 182 -6.97 -2.85 7.88
C ILE A 182 -6.36 -4.22 7.59
N GLY A 183 -6.60 -4.75 6.39
CA GLY A 183 -6.25 -6.15 6.06
C GLY A 183 -4.76 -6.43 6.15
N GLY A 184 -4.34 -7.37 7.01
CA GLY A 184 -2.92 -7.69 7.24
C GLY A 184 -2.28 -7.00 8.44
N THR A 185 -3.07 -6.66 9.46
CA THR A 185 -2.65 -6.54 10.87
C THR A 185 -3.21 -7.74 11.67
N LYS A 186 -2.83 -7.94 12.95
CA LYS A 186 -3.36 -9.06 13.74
C LYS A 186 -4.73 -8.71 14.34
N LEU A 187 -5.76 -9.49 14.03
CA LEU A 187 -7.14 -9.26 14.49
C LEU A 187 -7.22 -9.12 16.02
N SER A 188 -6.48 -9.96 16.75
CA SER A 188 -6.43 -9.94 18.21
C SER A 188 -5.75 -8.69 18.81
N GLN A 189 -4.90 -7.98 18.05
CA GLN A 189 -4.33 -6.69 18.45
C GLN A 189 -5.34 -5.56 18.22
N GLU A 190 -5.99 -5.53 17.05
CA GLU A 190 -7.06 -4.57 16.72
C GLU A 190 -8.24 -4.70 17.71
N GLN A 191 -8.67 -5.93 17.99
CA GLN A 191 -9.67 -6.25 19.02
C GLN A 191 -9.28 -5.81 20.43
N ARG A 192 -7.98 -5.89 20.79
CA ARG A 192 -7.50 -5.42 22.11
C ARG A 192 -7.54 -3.89 22.16
N SER A 193 -7.01 -3.22 21.14
CA SER A 193 -6.98 -1.75 21.01
C SER A 193 -8.40 -1.15 21.11
N MET A 194 -9.35 -1.72 20.36
CA MET A 194 -10.75 -1.30 20.38
C MET A 194 -11.47 -1.53 21.72
N ARG A 195 -10.92 -2.34 22.63
CA ARG A 195 -11.45 -2.54 24.00
C ARG A 195 -10.74 -1.69 25.05
N SER A 196 -9.45 -1.42 24.87
CA SER A 196 -8.63 -0.65 25.83
C SER A 196 -8.62 0.86 25.58
N THR A 197 -9.09 1.33 24.42
CA THR A 197 -9.09 2.76 24.05
C THR A 197 -10.38 3.15 23.30
N PRO A 198 -10.78 4.44 23.31
CA PRO A 198 -12.01 4.90 22.66
C PRO A 198 -12.00 4.66 21.14
N CYS A 199 -13.20 4.46 20.58
CA CYS A 199 -13.43 3.94 19.22
C CYS A 199 -14.74 4.49 18.62
N GLN A 200 -15.03 5.77 18.85
CA GLN A 200 -16.18 6.45 18.26
C GLN A 200 -15.93 6.74 16.78
N ILE A 201 -14.66 6.85 16.37
CA ILE A 201 -14.23 6.98 14.97
C ILE A 201 -13.50 5.69 14.57
N LEU A 202 -14.00 5.01 13.53
CA LEU A 202 -13.36 3.83 12.95
C LEU A 202 -12.98 4.09 11.49
N VAL A 203 -11.69 3.93 11.18
CA VAL A 203 -11.16 4.06 9.82
C VAL A 203 -10.78 2.67 9.30
N ALA A 204 -11.32 2.28 8.14
CA ALA A 204 -11.31 0.88 7.70
C ALA A 204 -11.10 0.67 6.20
N THR A 205 -10.50 -0.47 5.84
CA THR A 205 -10.59 -1.04 4.47
C THR A 205 -11.73 -2.09 4.44
N PRO A 206 -12.63 -2.11 3.45
CA PRO A 206 -13.88 -2.90 3.48
C PRO A 206 -13.72 -4.37 3.88
N GLY A 207 -12.88 -5.15 3.20
CA GLY A 207 -12.69 -6.57 3.52
C GLY A 207 -12.27 -6.85 4.98
N ARG A 208 -11.48 -5.96 5.60
CA ARG A 208 -11.12 -6.09 7.03
C ARG A 208 -12.26 -5.72 7.97
N LEU A 209 -13.15 -4.82 7.55
CA LEU A 209 -14.34 -4.52 8.34
C LEU A 209 -15.28 -5.74 8.37
N ILE A 210 -15.32 -6.52 7.29
CA ILE A 210 -16.05 -7.79 7.23
C ILE A 210 -15.42 -8.85 8.13
N ASP A 211 -14.08 -9.02 8.13
CA ASP A 211 -13.41 -9.90 9.11
C ASP A 211 -13.86 -9.58 10.55
N HIS A 212 -14.01 -8.30 10.89
CA HIS A 212 -14.46 -7.87 12.22
C HIS A 212 -15.96 -8.10 12.45
N LEU A 213 -16.82 -7.83 11.48
CA LEU A 213 -18.27 -8.11 11.54
C LEU A 213 -18.58 -9.60 11.77
N GLU A 214 -17.74 -10.49 11.21
CA GLU A 214 -17.91 -11.95 11.32
C GLU A 214 -17.17 -12.55 12.52
N ASN A 215 -15.93 -12.12 12.78
CA ASN A 215 -15.01 -12.81 13.71
C ASN A 215 -14.70 -12.02 15.00
N THR A 216 -15.38 -10.90 15.27
CA THR A 216 -15.19 -10.12 16.51
C THR A 216 -16.47 -10.08 17.36
N PRO A 217 -16.52 -10.80 18.49
CA PRO A 217 -17.65 -10.76 19.42
C PRO A 217 -18.01 -9.33 19.84
N GLY A 218 -19.30 -8.99 19.75
CA GLY A 218 -19.86 -7.68 20.09
C GLY A 218 -19.61 -6.56 19.07
N PHE A 219 -18.79 -6.76 18.02
CA PHE A 219 -18.49 -5.72 17.04
C PHE A 219 -19.74 -5.23 16.30
N SER A 220 -20.59 -6.15 15.87
CA SER A 220 -21.86 -5.88 15.18
C SER A 220 -22.94 -5.24 16.07
N ALA A 221 -22.71 -5.13 17.38
CA ALA A 221 -23.51 -4.28 18.28
C ALA A 221 -22.95 -2.85 18.31
N ARG A 222 -21.63 -2.67 18.32
CA ARG A 222 -20.97 -1.35 18.33
C ARG A 222 -21.16 -0.58 17.02
N ILE A 223 -21.14 -1.29 15.89
CA ILE A 223 -21.31 -0.67 14.56
C ILE A 223 -22.75 -0.18 14.31
N LYS A 224 -23.73 -0.64 15.09
CA LYS A 224 -25.12 -0.15 15.06
C LYS A 224 -25.28 1.24 15.71
N GLY A 225 -24.21 1.82 16.25
CA GLY A 225 -24.21 3.23 16.68
C GLY A 225 -23.76 4.22 15.61
N VAL A 226 -23.47 3.78 14.38
CA VAL A 226 -22.98 4.65 13.29
C VAL A 226 -24.05 5.71 12.97
N LYS A 227 -23.67 6.98 13.14
CA LYS A 227 -24.46 8.17 12.82
C LYS A 227 -23.97 8.88 11.56
N VAL A 228 -22.71 8.70 11.18
CA VAL A 228 -22.18 9.18 9.89
C VAL A 228 -21.29 8.11 9.24
N LEU A 229 -21.59 7.79 7.98
CA LEU A 229 -20.79 6.96 7.09
C LEU A 229 -20.01 7.85 6.12
N VAL A 230 -18.73 7.58 5.92
CA VAL A 230 -17.91 8.19 4.87
C VAL A 230 -17.37 7.11 3.93
N LEU A 231 -17.54 7.32 2.63
CA LEU A 231 -16.92 6.58 1.53
C LEU A 231 -15.99 7.57 0.80
N ASP A 232 -14.69 7.54 1.08
CA ASP A 232 -13.73 8.43 0.41
C ASP A 232 -12.85 7.66 -0.60
N GLU A 233 -12.57 8.31 -1.72
CA GLU A 233 -11.99 7.74 -2.94
C GLU A 233 -12.84 6.55 -3.45
N ALA A 234 -14.16 6.82 -3.57
CA ALA A 234 -15.17 5.80 -3.85
C ALA A 234 -15.09 5.16 -5.25
N ASP A 235 -14.63 5.91 -6.25
CA ASP A 235 -14.22 5.33 -7.54
C ASP A 235 -13.12 4.28 -7.37
N ARG A 236 -12.07 4.59 -6.60
CA ARG A 236 -10.97 3.65 -6.29
C ARG A 236 -11.42 2.46 -5.44
N LEU A 237 -12.46 2.62 -4.60
CA LEU A 237 -13.08 1.49 -3.89
C LEU A 237 -13.72 0.48 -4.87
N LEU A 238 -14.29 0.96 -5.98
CA LEU A 238 -14.93 0.12 -6.99
C LEU A 238 -13.94 -0.46 -8.00
N ASP A 239 -12.94 0.31 -8.44
CA ASP A 239 -11.75 -0.17 -9.19
C ASP A 239 -11.09 -1.38 -8.51
N MET A 240 -11.07 -1.40 -7.18
CA MET A 240 -10.48 -2.46 -6.37
C MET A 240 -11.44 -3.62 -6.06
N GLY A 241 -12.67 -3.59 -6.59
CA GLY A 241 -13.65 -4.66 -6.47
C GLY A 241 -14.44 -4.69 -5.15
N PHE A 242 -14.29 -3.70 -4.26
CA PHE A 242 -14.93 -3.71 -2.94
C PHE A 242 -16.45 -3.46 -2.96
N ARG A 243 -17.10 -3.40 -4.14
CA ARG A 243 -18.54 -3.17 -4.28
C ARG A 243 -19.39 -4.08 -3.38
N ARG A 244 -19.17 -5.40 -3.46
CA ARG A 244 -19.88 -6.42 -2.65
C ARG A 244 -19.60 -6.29 -1.16
N ASP A 245 -18.38 -5.86 -0.81
CA ASP A 245 -18.00 -5.64 0.57
C ASP A 245 -18.74 -4.43 1.16
N ILE A 246 -18.81 -3.33 0.40
CA ILE A 246 -19.54 -2.12 0.75
C ILE A 246 -21.04 -2.40 0.86
N GLU A 247 -21.63 -3.10 -0.12
CA GLU A 247 -23.03 -3.59 -0.09
C GLU A 247 -23.32 -4.36 1.21
N LYS A 248 -22.44 -5.30 1.58
CA LYS A 248 -22.55 -6.09 2.81
C LYS A 248 -22.40 -5.24 4.08
N ILE A 249 -21.43 -4.32 4.12
CA ILE A 249 -21.19 -3.43 5.28
C ILE A 249 -22.39 -2.49 5.51
N ILE A 250 -22.95 -1.91 4.43
CA ILE A 250 -24.13 -1.03 4.50
C ILE A 250 -25.34 -1.76 5.13
N ALA A 251 -25.47 -3.07 4.93
CA ALA A 251 -26.53 -3.87 5.53
C ALA A 251 -26.36 -4.13 7.06
N PHE A 252 -25.17 -3.92 7.63
CA PHE A 252 -24.92 -4.09 9.08
C PHE A 252 -25.06 -2.81 9.91
N ILE A 253 -25.10 -1.63 9.27
CA ILE A 253 -25.17 -0.32 9.92
C ILE A 253 -26.59 0.30 9.85
N PRO A 254 -26.92 1.30 10.68
CA PRO A 254 -28.25 1.91 10.68
C PRO A 254 -28.58 2.58 9.34
N LYS A 255 -29.85 2.50 8.90
CA LYS A 255 -30.36 3.28 7.75
C LYS A 255 -30.50 4.76 8.09
N GLU A 256 -30.82 5.08 9.34
CA GLU A 256 -30.90 6.44 9.85
C GLU A 256 -29.51 6.91 10.29
N ARG A 257 -28.79 7.48 9.32
CA ARG A 257 -27.44 8.05 9.43
C ARG A 257 -27.27 9.12 8.36
N GLN A 258 -26.31 10.01 8.53
CA GLN A 258 -25.75 10.79 7.43
C GLN A 258 -24.79 9.90 6.61
N THR A 259 -24.73 10.09 5.31
CA THR A 259 -23.76 9.42 4.42
C THR A 259 -23.09 10.42 3.49
N LEU A 260 -21.76 10.39 3.50
CA LEU A 260 -20.89 11.28 2.74
C LEU A 260 -20.03 10.45 1.78
N LEU A 261 -20.08 10.77 0.49
CA LEU A 261 -19.34 10.06 -0.54
C LEU A 261 -18.42 11.06 -1.28
N PHE A 262 -17.12 10.86 -1.16
CA PHE A 262 -16.08 11.67 -1.81
C PHE A 262 -15.38 10.84 -2.90
N SER A 263 -15.27 11.40 -4.10
CA SER A 263 -14.73 10.69 -5.27
C SER A 263 -14.02 11.66 -6.20
N ALA A 264 -12.99 11.21 -6.93
CA ALA A 264 -12.36 12.05 -7.95
C ALA A 264 -13.20 12.08 -9.23
N THR A 265 -13.80 10.94 -9.56
CA THR A 265 -14.66 10.66 -10.72
C THR A 265 -16.05 10.20 -10.26
N VAL A 266 -17.09 10.33 -11.09
CA VAL A 266 -18.46 9.87 -10.75
C VAL A 266 -19.10 9.06 -11.89
N PRO A 267 -18.53 7.88 -12.23
CA PRO A 267 -19.10 6.94 -13.20
C PRO A 267 -20.41 6.34 -12.68
N ALA A 268 -21.13 5.61 -13.55
CA ALA A 268 -22.40 4.97 -13.22
C ALA A 268 -22.34 4.10 -11.94
N GLU A 269 -21.25 3.34 -11.75
CA GLU A 269 -21.08 2.48 -10.57
C GLU A 269 -21.01 3.26 -9.25
N VAL A 270 -20.37 4.44 -9.24
CA VAL A 270 -20.36 5.34 -8.07
C VAL A 270 -21.75 5.91 -7.81
N ARG A 271 -22.54 6.20 -8.86
CA ARG A 271 -23.93 6.64 -8.72
C ARG A 271 -24.81 5.53 -8.14
N GLU A 272 -24.66 4.29 -8.60
CA GLU A 272 -25.36 3.12 -8.03
C GLU A 272 -25.05 2.94 -6.54
N VAL A 273 -23.78 3.09 -6.13
CA VAL A 273 -23.41 3.07 -4.71
C VAL A 273 -24.00 4.26 -3.94
N SER A 274 -24.09 5.46 -4.54
CA SER A 274 -24.79 6.60 -3.90
C SER A 274 -26.27 6.27 -3.65
N HIS A 275 -26.97 5.67 -4.62
CA HIS A 275 -28.38 5.28 -4.49
C HIS A 275 -28.62 4.13 -3.48
N LEU A 276 -27.61 3.31 -3.21
CA LEU A 276 -27.65 2.29 -2.16
C LEU A 276 -27.34 2.86 -0.76
N ALA A 277 -26.37 3.79 -0.70
CA ALA A 277 -25.77 4.23 0.55
C ALA A 277 -26.43 5.49 1.15
N MET A 278 -27.14 6.30 0.35
CA MET A 278 -27.53 7.67 0.70
C MET A 278 -29.04 7.91 0.60
N GLN A 279 -29.54 8.94 1.27
CA GLN A 279 -30.92 9.41 1.14
C GLN A 279 -31.19 10.03 -0.24
N LYS A 280 -32.45 10.02 -0.70
CA LYS A 280 -32.83 10.46 -2.06
C LYS A 280 -32.58 11.95 -2.34
N ASP A 281 -32.49 12.78 -1.30
CA ASP A 281 -32.39 14.25 -1.35
C ASP A 281 -30.96 14.78 -1.16
N TYR A 282 -29.96 13.88 -1.24
CA TYR A 282 -28.54 14.19 -1.11
C TYR A 282 -28.10 15.34 -2.03
N LYS A 283 -27.08 16.09 -1.59
CA LYS A 283 -26.50 17.18 -2.40
C LYS A 283 -25.33 16.68 -3.22
N PHE A 284 -25.47 16.74 -4.54
CA PHE A 284 -24.34 16.60 -5.44
C PHE A 284 -23.54 17.91 -5.46
N ILE A 285 -22.25 17.85 -5.16
CA ILE A 285 -21.35 18.99 -5.11
C ILE A 285 -20.16 18.67 -6.01
N ASN A 286 -20.00 19.43 -7.10
CA ASN A 286 -18.86 19.30 -7.99
C ASN A 286 -17.91 20.48 -7.80
N THR A 287 -16.65 20.20 -7.44
CA THR A 287 -15.58 21.20 -7.33
C THR A 287 -14.47 21.03 -8.38
N VAL A 288 -14.70 20.14 -9.35
CA VAL A 288 -13.86 19.94 -10.54
C VAL A 288 -14.51 20.70 -11.71
N GLN A 289 -13.80 21.68 -12.28
CA GLN A 289 -14.38 22.58 -13.28
C GLN A 289 -14.53 21.91 -14.65
N GLU A 290 -15.45 22.38 -15.49
CA GLU A 290 -15.48 21.94 -16.90
C GLU A 290 -14.25 22.51 -17.61
N GLY A 291 -13.33 21.63 -18.04
CA GLY A 291 -11.98 21.98 -18.48
C GLY A 291 -10.87 21.53 -17.52
N ASP A 292 -11.19 21.12 -16.29
CA ASP A 292 -10.29 20.28 -15.49
C ASP A 292 -10.30 18.86 -16.09
N GLU A 293 -9.41 18.61 -17.06
CA GLU A 293 -9.14 17.24 -17.51
C GLU A 293 -8.67 16.39 -16.31
N GLU A 294 -9.15 15.14 -16.23
CA GLU A 294 -8.84 14.26 -15.09
C GLU A 294 -7.37 13.82 -15.03
N THR A 295 -6.60 14.13 -16.09
CA THR A 295 -5.14 14.27 -16.04
C THR A 295 -4.79 15.74 -16.21
N HIS A 296 -3.97 16.33 -15.31
CA HIS A 296 -3.55 17.73 -15.44
C HIS A 296 -2.90 17.98 -16.81
N ALA A 297 -3.39 18.97 -17.57
CA ALA A 297 -2.80 19.38 -18.85
C ALA A 297 -1.33 19.86 -18.75
N GLN A 298 -0.84 20.07 -17.51
CA GLN A 298 0.56 20.39 -17.19
C GLN A 298 1.46 19.13 -17.10
N VAL A 299 0.90 17.93 -17.02
CA VAL A 299 1.68 16.68 -17.01
C VAL A 299 2.04 16.33 -18.45
N ASN A 300 3.30 16.58 -18.82
CA ASN A 300 3.81 16.19 -20.13
C ASN A 300 3.87 14.65 -20.26
N GLN A 301 2.97 14.10 -21.08
CA GLN A 301 2.83 12.65 -21.27
C GLN A 301 3.55 12.20 -22.53
N MET A 302 4.52 11.29 -22.36
CA MET A 302 5.26 10.66 -23.45
C MET A 302 5.06 9.14 -23.41
N TYR A 303 5.01 8.51 -24.58
CA TYR A 303 5.04 7.05 -24.72
C TYR A 303 6.11 6.62 -25.72
N MET A 304 6.61 5.40 -25.56
CA MET A 304 7.55 4.76 -26.48
C MET A 304 7.10 3.33 -26.76
N VAL A 305 7.19 2.92 -28.03
CA VAL A 305 6.94 1.54 -28.46
C VAL A 305 8.29 0.92 -28.84
N ALA A 306 8.64 -0.19 -28.19
CA ALA A 306 9.90 -0.89 -28.41
C ALA A 306 9.74 -2.41 -28.20
N PRO A 307 10.62 -3.24 -28.78
CA PRO A 307 10.79 -4.65 -28.43
C PRO A 307 11.02 -4.86 -26.92
N LEU A 308 10.46 -5.94 -26.36
CA LEU A 308 10.43 -6.20 -24.91
C LEU A 308 11.82 -6.35 -24.28
N ASP A 309 12.75 -6.95 -25.04
CA ASP A 309 14.17 -7.09 -24.70
C ASP A 309 14.88 -5.73 -24.51
N LEU A 310 14.44 -4.69 -25.22
CA LEU A 310 14.98 -3.33 -25.08
C LEU A 310 14.33 -2.54 -23.94
N HIS A 311 13.24 -3.02 -23.30
CA HIS A 311 12.54 -2.23 -22.27
C HIS A 311 13.44 -1.92 -21.06
N PHE A 312 14.35 -2.83 -20.68
CA PHE A 312 15.27 -2.59 -19.57
C PHE A 312 16.39 -1.60 -19.91
N SER A 313 16.96 -1.65 -21.12
CA SER A 313 18.00 -0.70 -21.54
C SER A 313 17.44 0.71 -21.77
N ILE A 314 16.24 0.80 -22.35
CA ILE A 314 15.48 2.05 -22.47
C ILE A 314 15.15 2.63 -21.10
N LEU A 315 14.58 1.83 -20.18
CA LEU A 315 14.28 2.25 -18.81
C LEU A 315 15.53 2.78 -18.10
N TYR A 316 16.65 2.05 -18.17
CA TYR A 316 17.90 2.48 -17.54
C TYR A 316 18.45 3.77 -18.16
N GLY A 317 18.38 3.92 -19.48
CA GLY A 317 18.80 5.14 -20.19
C GLY A 317 17.96 6.36 -19.80
N VAL A 318 16.63 6.23 -19.75
CA VAL A 318 15.72 7.30 -19.31
C VAL A 318 16.01 7.69 -17.85
N LEU A 319 16.16 6.72 -16.95
CA LEU A 319 16.50 6.99 -15.55
C LEU A 319 17.86 7.67 -15.43
N LYS A 320 18.89 7.20 -16.15
CA LYS A 320 20.23 7.80 -16.12
C LYS A 320 20.26 9.22 -16.65
N LYS A 321 19.46 9.52 -17.68
CA LYS A 321 19.30 10.89 -18.18
C LYS A 321 18.64 11.78 -17.13
N HIS A 322 17.48 11.39 -16.60
CA HIS A 322 16.74 12.18 -15.60
C HIS A 322 17.59 12.48 -14.36
N ILE A 323 18.30 11.47 -13.83
CA ILE A 323 19.18 11.60 -12.65
C ILE A 323 20.38 12.54 -12.89
N ALA A 324 20.77 12.77 -14.16
CA ALA A 324 21.83 13.70 -14.51
C ALA A 324 21.32 15.14 -14.74
N GLU A 325 20.03 15.30 -15.06
CA GLU A 325 19.37 16.60 -15.29
C GLU A 325 18.75 17.17 -14.00
N ASP A 326 18.34 16.30 -13.07
CA ASP A 326 17.71 16.63 -11.79
C ASP A 326 18.43 15.87 -10.65
N ALA A 327 19.19 16.58 -9.81
CA ALA A 327 19.91 16.00 -8.69
C ALA A 327 19.01 15.69 -7.46
N GLU A 328 17.83 16.28 -7.39
CA GLU A 328 16.86 16.09 -6.31
C GLU A 328 15.81 15.00 -6.64
N TYR A 329 15.97 14.35 -7.80
CA TYR A 329 15.01 13.47 -8.47
C TYR A 329 14.15 12.56 -7.57
N LYS A 330 12.89 12.41 -7.96
CA LYS A 330 11.93 11.60 -7.23
C LYS A 330 11.06 10.85 -8.22
N VAL A 331 11.46 9.61 -8.53
CA VAL A 331 10.90 8.84 -9.65
C VAL A 331 10.01 7.72 -9.13
N ILE A 332 8.82 7.55 -9.71
CA ILE A 332 7.97 6.36 -9.46
C ILE A 332 7.93 5.48 -10.71
N ILE A 333 8.29 4.20 -10.55
CA ILE A 333 8.25 3.19 -11.61
C ILE A 333 7.11 2.21 -11.31
N PHE A 334 6.05 2.26 -12.10
CA PHE A 334 4.88 1.39 -11.97
C PHE A 334 5.02 0.10 -12.79
N CYS A 335 5.08 -1.04 -12.10
CA CYS A 335 5.19 -2.38 -12.69
C CYS A 335 3.83 -3.12 -12.71
N THR A 336 3.72 -4.14 -13.57
CA THR A 336 2.52 -4.98 -13.72
C THR A 336 2.16 -5.75 -12.46
N THR A 337 3.11 -6.48 -11.88
CA THR A 337 2.90 -7.37 -10.73
C THR A 337 4.03 -7.27 -9.71
N ALA A 338 3.83 -7.81 -8.51
CA ALA A 338 4.84 -7.81 -7.44
C ALA A 338 6.16 -8.47 -7.86
N MET A 339 6.12 -9.51 -8.71
CA MET A 339 7.34 -10.18 -9.17
C MET A 339 8.12 -9.35 -10.20
N VAL A 340 7.43 -8.65 -11.12
CA VAL A 340 8.09 -7.69 -12.02
C VAL A 340 8.62 -6.48 -11.24
N THR A 341 7.90 -6.01 -10.23
CA THR A 341 8.35 -4.96 -9.30
C THR A 341 9.67 -5.36 -8.65
N LYS A 342 9.74 -6.57 -8.07
CA LYS A 342 10.94 -7.11 -7.45
C LYS A 342 12.10 -7.26 -8.44
N LEU A 343 11.84 -7.81 -9.63
CA LEU A 343 12.87 -8.00 -10.67
C LEU A 343 13.49 -6.66 -11.09
N VAL A 344 12.66 -5.65 -11.36
CA VAL A 344 13.12 -4.29 -11.70
C VAL A 344 13.91 -3.68 -10.53
N ALA A 345 13.42 -3.80 -9.30
CA ALA A 345 14.10 -3.30 -8.11
C ALA A 345 15.48 -3.96 -7.89
N GLU A 346 15.58 -5.28 -8.02
CA GLU A 346 16.85 -6.02 -7.89
C GLU A 346 17.84 -5.63 -8.99
N ILE A 347 17.40 -5.49 -10.25
CA ILE A 347 18.26 -5.05 -11.38
C ILE A 347 18.77 -3.62 -11.16
N LEU A 348 17.90 -2.65 -10.86
CA LEU A 348 18.30 -1.26 -10.67
C LEU A 348 19.19 -1.07 -9.43
N SER A 349 19.01 -1.90 -8.39
CA SER A 349 19.89 -1.95 -7.21
C SER A 349 21.29 -2.51 -7.53
N GLN A 350 21.39 -3.55 -8.38
CA GLN A 350 22.70 -4.02 -8.85
C GLN A 350 23.42 -2.95 -9.69
N LEU A 351 22.68 -2.19 -10.50
CA LEU A 351 23.14 -1.03 -11.27
C LEU A 351 23.39 0.24 -10.41
N LYS A 352 23.39 0.09 -9.07
CA LYS A 352 23.74 1.10 -8.06
C LYS A 352 22.89 2.37 -8.08
N LEU A 353 21.64 2.28 -8.54
CA LEU A 353 20.67 3.37 -8.39
C LEU A 353 20.09 3.35 -6.97
N ASN A 354 19.81 4.54 -6.42
CA ASN A 354 19.14 4.66 -5.12
C ASN A 354 17.64 4.32 -5.27
N ILE A 355 17.28 3.07 -5.01
CA ILE A 355 15.92 2.55 -5.21
C ILE A 355 15.31 2.03 -3.90
N ARG A 356 13.98 2.03 -3.82
CA ARG A 356 13.18 1.22 -2.87
C ARG A 356 12.05 0.52 -3.62
N GLU A 357 11.44 -0.48 -2.97
CA GLU A 357 10.35 -1.27 -3.56
C GLU A 357 9.13 -1.41 -2.63
N ILE A 358 7.93 -1.19 -3.17
CA ILE A 358 6.65 -1.41 -2.49
C ILE A 358 5.74 -2.28 -3.37
N HIS A 359 5.40 -3.49 -2.89
CA HIS A 359 4.45 -4.38 -3.55
C HIS A 359 3.70 -5.27 -2.54
N SER A 360 2.61 -5.91 -2.94
CA SER A 360 1.77 -6.76 -2.07
C SER A 360 2.52 -7.89 -1.34
N ARG A 361 3.55 -8.50 -1.94
CA ARG A 361 4.43 -9.50 -1.29
C ARG A 361 5.41 -8.91 -0.24
N LYS A 362 5.30 -7.63 0.18
CA LYS A 362 6.05 -7.02 1.32
C LYS A 362 5.16 -6.93 2.57
N SER A 363 5.75 -7.00 3.76
CA SER A 363 5.03 -6.77 5.02
C SER A 363 4.60 -5.29 5.17
N GLN A 364 3.51 -5.02 5.89
CA GLN A 364 3.01 -3.64 6.02
C GLN A 364 4.01 -2.69 6.65
N SER A 365 4.72 -3.13 7.71
CA SER A 365 5.75 -2.32 8.36
C SER A 365 6.84 -1.88 7.37
N ALA A 366 7.22 -2.76 6.43
CA ALA A 366 8.12 -2.39 5.34
C ALA A 366 7.47 -1.41 4.34
N ARG A 367 6.22 -1.63 3.92
CA ARG A 367 5.51 -0.72 2.99
C ARG A 367 5.34 0.68 3.58
N THR A 368 4.88 0.79 4.83
CA THR A 368 4.76 2.06 5.55
C THR A 368 6.13 2.73 5.71
N LYS A 369 7.16 2.02 6.18
CA LYS A 369 8.52 2.58 6.32
C LYS A 369 9.06 3.13 5.00
N VAL A 370 8.96 2.37 3.90
CA VAL A 370 9.44 2.81 2.58
C VAL A 370 8.60 3.97 2.04
N SER A 371 7.29 4.00 2.31
CA SER A 371 6.42 5.11 1.93
C SER A 371 6.79 6.40 2.67
N ASP A 372 7.10 6.31 3.96
CA ASP A 372 7.50 7.48 4.77
C ASP A 372 8.93 7.94 4.46
N GLU A 373 9.81 7.01 4.10
CA GLU A 373 11.14 7.29 3.54
C GLU A 373 11.04 8.01 2.20
N PHE A 374 10.26 7.49 1.25
CA PHE A 374 10.09 8.09 -0.08
C PHE A 374 9.38 9.44 -0.05
N ARG A 375 8.45 9.66 0.89
CA ARG A 375 7.80 10.98 1.04
C ARG A 375 8.82 12.06 1.45
N LYS A 376 9.73 11.73 2.37
CA LYS A 376 10.72 12.66 2.97
C LYS A 376 12.02 12.79 2.18
N SER A 377 12.39 11.79 1.37
CA SER A 377 13.65 11.78 0.63
C SER A 377 13.57 12.55 -0.68
N LYS A 378 14.71 13.09 -1.08
CA LYS A 378 15.04 13.53 -2.45
C LYS A 378 16.08 12.56 -3.05
N GLY A 379 16.28 12.56 -4.35
CA GLY A 379 17.26 11.69 -5.04
C GLY A 379 16.96 10.20 -4.91
N LEU A 380 15.71 9.78 -5.12
CA LEU A 380 15.22 8.43 -4.83
C LEU A 380 14.24 7.89 -5.89
N ILE A 381 14.31 6.59 -6.17
CA ILE A 381 13.39 5.87 -7.07
C ILE A 381 12.51 4.91 -6.25
N LEU A 382 11.18 5.00 -6.40
CA LEU A 382 10.22 4.03 -5.89
C LEU A 382 9.75 3.10 -7.01
N VAL A 383 10.14 1.83 -6.95
CA VAL A 383 9.58 0.79 -7.82
C VAL A 383 8.35 0.19 -7.13
N SER A 384 7.17 0.26 -7.77
CA SER A 384 5.94 -0.23 -7.16
C SER A 384 5.03 -1.00 -8.12
N SER A 385 4.35 -2.03 -7.60
CA SER A 385 3.21 -2.61 -8.29
C SER A 385 2.03 -1.64 -8.20
N ASP A 386 1.33 -1.38 -9.31
CA ASP A 386 0.23 -0.41 -9.46
C ASP A 386 -0.78 -0.35 -8.29
N VAL A 387 -1.09 -1.48 -7.65
CA VAL A 387 -2.03 -1.57 -6.51
C VAL A 387 -1.46 -1.02 -5.17
N SER A 388 -0.15 -0.81 -5.03
CA SER A 388 0.50 -0.52 -3.74
C SER A 388 1.09 0.89 -3.56
N ALA A 389 1.03 1.75 -4.58
CA ALA A 389 1.38 3.18 -4.47
C ALA A 389 0.21 4.13 -4.85
N ARG A 390 -0.94 3.59 -5.28
CA ARG A 390 -2.20 4.36 -5.37
C ARG A 390 -2.67 4.75 -3.97
N GLY A 391 -3.26 5.94 -3.84
CA GLY A 391 -3.72 6.44 -2.54
C GLY A 391 -2.59 6.81 -1.58
N VAL A 392 -1.44 7.28 -2.08
CA VAL A 392 -0.43 7.93 -1.23
C VAL A 392 -0.05 9.26 -1.85
N ASP A 393 -0.19 10.34 -1.08
CA ASP A 393 0.43 11.62 -1.42
C ASP A 393 1.97 11.49 -1.35
N TYR A 394 2.58 11.70 -2.51
CA TYR A 394 4.01 11.84 -2.76
C TYR A 394 4.21 13.13 -3.56
N ARG A 395 4.43 14.25 -2.86
CA ARG A 395 4.80 15.52 -3.50
C ARG A 395 6.15 15.41 -4.21
N ASP A 396 6.36 16.34 -5.15
CA ASP A 396 7.65 16.60 -5.80
C ASP A 396 8.18 15.43 -6.65
N VAL A 397 7.30 14.57 -7.17
CA VAL A 397 7.64 13.46 -8.06
C VAL A 397 7.97 13.99 -9.46
N SER A 398 9.25 14.12 -9.77
CA SER A 398 9.75 14.70 -11.02
C SER A 398 9.66 13.75 -12.24
N LEU A 399 9.40 12.45 -12.05
CA LEU A 399 9.09 11.53 -13.16
C LEU A 399 8.22 10.34 -12.73
N VAL A 400 7.23 9.99 -13.55
CA VAL A 400 6.42 8.77 -13.42
C VAL A 400 6.60 7.90 -14.67
N ILE A 401 7.12 6.68 -14.49
CA ILE A 401 7.32 5.70 -15.58
C ILE A 401 6.32 4.56 -15.40
N GLN A 402 5.42 4.37 -16.37
CA GLN A 402 4.54 3.20 -16.42
C GLN A 402 5.15 2.09 -17.27
N VAL A 403 5.64 1.02 -16.63
CA VAL A 403 6.04 -0.23 -17.31
C VAL A 403 4.78 -1.09 -17.60
N LYS A 404 3.76 -0.43 -18.14
CA LYS A 404 2.42 -0.95 -18.46
C LYS A 404 1.95 -0.40 -19.81
N GLY A 405 2.22 -1.14 -20.88
CA GLY A 405 1.72 -0.83 -22.22
C GLY A 405 1.59 -2.10 -23.06
N ALA A 406 2.73 -2.54 -23.61
CA ALA A 406 2.79 -3.68 -24.53
C ALA A 406 2.13 -4.96 -23.97
N ILE A 407 2.61 -5.48 -22.83
CA ILE A 407 2.17 -6.81 -22.32
C ILE A 407 0.65 -6.89 -22.08
N ARG A 408 -0.05 -5.80 -21.69
CA ARG A 408 -1.51 -5.85 -21.56
C ARG A 408 -2.21 -5.96 -22.93
N ARG A 409 -1.69 -5.32 -23.97
CA ARG A 409 -2.23 -5.36 -25.35
C ARG A 409 -1.82 -6.60 -26.15
N VAL A 410 -0.73 -7.28 -25.79
CA VAL A 410 -0.33 -8.56 -26.39
C VAL A 410 -1.42 -9.62 -26.21
N GLU A 411 -1.77 -10.35 -27.27
CA GLU A 411 -2.82 -11.38 -27.24
C GLU A 411 -2.56 -12.46 -26.18
N ILE A 412 -3.65 -13.04 -25.66
CA ILE A 412 -3.57 -14.17 -24.72
C ILE A 412 -2.80 -15.33 -25.35
N LYS A 413 -3.10 -15.69 -26.60
CA LYS A 413 -2.39 -16.75 -27.37
C LYS A 413 -0.87 -16.55 -27.42
N THR A 414 -0.40 -15.31 -27.54
CA THR A 414 1.04 -14.99 -27.55
C THR A 414 1.66 -15.22 -26.18
N LYS A 415 0.96 -14.87 -25.09
CA LYS A 415 1.42 -15.12 -23.70
C LYS A 415 1.42 -16.61 -23.36
N GLU A 416 0.41 -17.36 -23.81
CA GLU A 416 0.34 -18.82 -23.69
C GLU A 416 1.49 -19.49 -24.45
N SER A 417 1.77 -19.03 -25.67
CA SER A 417 2.90 -19.49 -26.48
C SER A 417 4.25 -19.19 -25.81
N ALA A 418 4.42 -17.99 -25.24
CA ALA A 418 5.61 -17.61 -24.49
C ALA A 418 5.79 -18.45 -23.21
N TYR A 419 4.71 -18.70 -22.46
CA TYR A 419 4.72 -19.59 -21.29
C TYR A 419 5.14 -21.02 -21.67
N GLN A 420 4.58 -21.57 -22.75
CA GLN A 420 4.93 -22.89 -23.25
C GLN A 420 6.40 -22.97 -23.71
N ALA A 421 6.89 -21.95 -24.43
CA ALA A 421 8.28 -21.88 -24.89
C ALA A 421 9.26 -21.78 -23.71
N TRP A 422 8.96 -20.93 -22.72
CA TRP A 422 9.72 -20.80 -21.48
C TRP A 422 9.80 -22.14 -20.74
N LEU A 423 8.66 -22.82 -20.55
CA LEU A 423 8.61 -24.10 -19.84
C LEU A 423 9.41 -25.19 -20.57
N GLY A 424 9.30 -25.26 -21.90
CA GLY A 424 10.07 -26.18 -22.74
C GLY A 424 11.58 -25.96 -22.59
N TYR A 425 12.03 -24.70 -22.69
CA TYR A 425 13.43 -24.33 -22.57
C TYR A 425 13.99 -24.68 -21.17
N TYR A 426 13.35 -24.24 -20.09
CA TYR A 426 13.84 -24.49 -18.73
C TYR A 426 13.69 -25.96 -18.29
N ASN A 427 12.80 -26.74 -18.91
CA ASN A 427 12.75 -28.19 -18.75
C ASN A 427 13.90 -28.94 -19.49
N SER A 428 14.50 -28.33 -20.52
CA SER A 428 15.73 -28.86 -21.13
C SER A 428 16.99 -28.57 -20.30
N ASN A 429 16.95 -27.53 -19.45
CA ASN A 429 18.09 -27.12 -18.62
C ASN A 429 18.35 -28.13 -17.49
N LYS A 430 19.45 -28.89 -17.61
CA LYS A 430 19.86 -29.98 -16.68
C LYS A 430 19.99 -29.59 -15.20
N THR A 431 20.08 -28.30 -14.86
CA THR A 431 20.16 -27.82 -13.47
C THR A 431 18.78 -27.56 -12.87
N ILE A 432 17.85 -27.05 -13.66
CA ILE A 432 16.50 -26.68 -13.21
C ILE A 432 15.53 -27.85 -13.37
N SER A 433 15.64 -28.63 -14.46
CA SER A 433 14.69 -29.69 -14.80
C SER A 433 14.76 -30.95 -13.93
N ARG A 434 15.75 -31.04 -13.03
CA ARG A 434 15.87 -32.07 -11.98
C ARG A 434 14.78 -31.94 -10.90
N ASP A 435 14.36 -30.71 -10.61
CA ASP A 435 13.34 -30.41 -9.62
C ASP A 435 12.08 -29.90 -10.35
N LYS A 436 11.14 -30.81 -10.59
CA LYS A 436 9.89 -30.46 -11.31
C LYS A 436 9.04 -29.49 -10.50
N SER A 437 9.02 -29.56 -9.17
CA SER A 437 8.27 -28.63 -8.32
C SER A 437 8.82 -27.20 -8.44
N ARG A 438 10.14 -27.03 -8.47
CA ARG A 438 10.79 -25.74 -8.72
C ARG A 438 10.58 -25.25 -10.15
N LEU A 439 10.65 -26.13 -11.15
CA LEU A 439 10.35 -25.79 -12.55
C LEU A 439 8.93 -25.22 -12.70
N VAL A 440 7.93 -25.89 -12.11
CA VAL A 440 6.52 -25.43 -12.13
C VAL A 440 6.36 -24.09 -11.43
N LYS A 441 6.94 -23.93 -10.23
CA LYS A 441 6.87 -22.65 -9.50
C LYS A 441 7.49 -21.48 -10.28
N LEU A 442 8.62 -21.71 -10.94
CA LEU A 442 9.26 -20.67 -11.78
C LEU A 442 8.43 -20.37 -13.04
N ALA A 443 7.76 -21.37 -13.61
CA ALA A 443 6.81 -21.16 -14.71
C ALA A 443 5.58 -20.35 -14.26
N GLU A 444 5.05 -20.61 -13.07
CA GLU A 444 3.97 -19.84 -12.46
C GLU A 444 4.38 -18.38 -12.21
N ASP A 445 5.52 -18.13 -11.55
CA ASP A 445 6.02 -16.76 -11.35
C ASP A 445 6.30 -16.06 -12.71
N PHE A 446 6.71 -16.78 -13.76
CA PHE A 446 6.82 -16.24 -15.14
C PHE A 446 5.46 -15.92 -15.77
N SER A 447 4.46 -16.79 -15.63
CA SER A 447 3.08 -16.54 -16.07
C SER A 447 2.50 -15.28 -15.41
N GLN A 448 2.68 -15.15 -14.08
CA GLN A 448 2.29 -13.96 -13.33
C GLN A 448 3.10 -12.72 -13.78
N SER A 449 4.34 -12.87 -14.24
CA SER A 449 5.12 -11.74 -14.77
C SER A 449 4.53 -11.14 -16.06
N MET A 450 3.94 -12.00 -16.92
CA MET A 450 3.22 -11.61 -18.13
C MET A 450 1.80 -11.06 -17.88
N GLY A 451 1.42 -10.88 -16.61
CA GLY A 451 0.11 -10.35 -16.22
C GLY A 451 -1.05 -11.31 -16.46
N LEU A 452 -0.79 -12.62 -16.49
CA LEU A 452 -1.83 -13.65 -16.50
C LEU A 452 -2.22 -13.99 -15.06
N GLU A 453 -3.49 -13.80 -14.71
CA GLU A 453 -4.06 -14.13 -13.40
C GLU A 453 -4.24 -15.64 -13.22
N ILE A 454 -4.46 -16.36 -14.33
CA ILE A 454 -4.60 -17.81 -14.37
C ILE A 454 -3.46 -18.36 -15.23
N VAL A 455 -2.71 -19.33 -14.69
CA VAL A 455 -1.62 -20.00 -15.42
C VAL A 455 -2.17 -20.72 -16.66
N PRO A 456 -1.59 -20.56 -17.86
CA PRO A 456 -2.04 -21.22 -19.07
C PRO A 456 -2.16 -22.74 -18.94
N ALA A 457 -3.17 -23.28 -19.60
CA ALA A 457 -3.27 -24.72 -19.82
C ALA A 457 -2.43 -25.08 -21.07
N ILE A 458 -1.59 -26.10 -20.97
CA ILE A 458 -0.77 -26.58 -22.09
C ILE A 458 -1.44 -27.82 -22.72
N PRO A 459 -1.51 -27.93 -24.06
CA PRO A 459 -2.02 -29.11 -24.72
C PRO A 459 -1.39 -30.41 -24.23
N LYS A 460 -2.22 -31.41 -23.86
CA LYS A 460 -1.76 -32.71 -23.32
C LYS A 460 -0.66 -33.38 -24.16
N LEU A 461 -0.73 -33.25 -25.48
CA LEU A 461 0.28 -33.75 -26.42
C LEU A 461 1.66 -33.10 -26.25
N ILE A 462 1.68 -31.81 -25.89
CA ILE A 462 2.91 -31.02 -25.70
C ILE A 462 3.52 -31.31 -24.33
N LEU A 463 2.71 -31.41 -23.27
CA LEU A 463 3.17 -31.91 -21.96
C LEU A 463 3.77 -33.32 -22.06
N ARG A 464 3.18 -34.21 -22.86
CA ARG A 464 3.74 -35.53 -23.16
C ARG A 464 5.07 -35.45 -23.91
N LYS A 465 5.18 -34.63 -24.96
CA LYS A 465 6.45 -34.40 -25.69
C LYS A 465 7.55 -33.79 -24.80
N MET A 466 7.20 -33.01 -23.79
CA MET A 466 8.14 -32.43 -22.82
C MET A 466 8.51 -33.38 -21.67
N GLY A 467 7.85 -34.55 -21.52
CA GLY A 467 8.02 -35.38 -20.33
C GLY A 467 7.53 -34.70 -19.04
N LEU A 468 6.52 -33.82 -19.16
CA LEU A 468 5.88 -33.08 -18.08
C LEU A 468 4.42 -33.51 -17.86
N GLN A 469 4.02 -34.65 -18.43
CA GLN A 469 2.71 -35.25 -18.21
C GLN A 469 2.53 -35.61 -16.72
N ASN A 470 1.35 -35.29 -16.18
CA ASN A 470 0.96 -35.54 -14.78
C ASN A 470 1.82 -34.84 -13.70
N VAL A 471 2.66 -33.86 -14.05
CA VAL A 471 3.42 -33.07 -13.06
C VAL A 471 2.47 -32.13 -12.29
N PRO A 472 2.39 -32.20 -10.95
CA PRO A 472 1.49 -31.36 -10.16
C PRO A 472 1.72 -29.85 -10.38
N GLY A 473 0.64 -29.10 -10.48
CA GLY A 473 0.65 -27.65 -10.71
C GLY A 473 0.69 -27.21 -12.18
N LEU A 474 0.99 -28.10 -13.13
CA LEU A 474 0.76 -27.81 -14.56
C LEU A 474 -0.70 -28.08 -14.93
N ARG A 475 -1.34 -27.11 -15.58
CA ARG A 475 -2.70 -27.26 -16.13
C ARG A 475 -2.61 -27.83 -17.56
N SER A 476 -3.50 -28.76 -17.89
CA SER A 476 -3.60 -29.32 -19.24
C SER A 476 -4.90 -28.94 -19.92
N SER A 477 -4.82 -28.58 -21.21
CA SER A 477 -5.97 -28.57 -22.14
C SER A 477 -6.01 -29.92 -22.87
#